data_AF-A0A8T6IYK7-F1
#
_entry.id   AF-A0A8T6IYK7-F1
#
_cell.length_a   1.000
_cell.length_b   1.000
_cell.length_c   1.000
_cell.angle_alpha   90.00
_cell.angle_beta   90.00
_cell.angle_gamma   90.00
#
_symmetry.space_group_name_H-M   'P 1'
#
loop_
_entity.id
_entity.type
_entity.pdbx_description
1 polymer ?
#
loop_
_entity_poly.entity_id
_entity_poly.type
_entity_poly.pdbx_seq_one_letter_code
_entity_poly.pdbx_strand_id
1 'polypeptide(L)'
;MNIVRVYSGDDGESHFQVVTPEEFAEVAKRRGSGDIQLNERPSPSFSDYHTAPRRQYVVGLSGLSEFECADGTKYQMGAGD
;
A
#
# COMPACT_ATOMS: atom_id res chain seq x y z
N MET A 1 -4.40 10.41 8.04
CA MET A 1 -3.15 9.69 7.80
C MET A 1 -3.31 8.28 8.32
N ASN A 2 -3.68 7.37 7.42
CA ASN A 2 -3.79 5.94 7.70
C ASN A 2 -2.56 5.23 7.14
N ILE A 3 -1.67 4.70 7.99
CA ILE A 3 -0.53 3.92 7.49
C ILE A 3 -0.90 2.45 7.50
N VAL A 4 -0.98 1.85 6.30
CA VAL A 4 -1.32 0.44 6.14
C VAL A 4 -0.14 -0.31 5.52
N ARG A 5 0.31 -1.36 6.21
CA ARG A 5 1.30 -2.30 5.69
C ARG A 5 0.58 -3.52 5.11
N VAL A 6 0.85 -3.80 3.84
CA VAL A 6 0.51 -5.09 3.21
C VAL A 6 1.66 -6.06 3.40
N TYR A 7 1.38 -7.27 3.86
CA TYR A 7 2.38 -8.31 4.08
C TYR A 7 1.85 -9.69 3.67
N SER A 8 2.75 -10.62 3.37
CA SER A 8 2.41 -12.01 3.09
C SER A 8 2.25 -12.78 4.40
N GLY A 9 1.12 -13.45 4.58
CA GLY A 9 0.85 -14.32 5.71
C GLY A 9 1.45 -15.72 5.52
N ASP A 10 1.33 -16.55 6.56
CA ASP A 10 1.77 -17.95 6.51
C ASP A 10 0.89 -18.81 5.59
N ASP A 11 -0.29 -18.31 5.23
CA ASP A 11 -1.21 -18.87 4.24
C ASP A 11 -0.82 -18.58 2.78
N GLY A 12 0.22 -17.76 2.57
CA GLY A 12 0.66 -17.34 1.24
C GLY A 12 -0.14 -16.18 0.66
N GLU A 13 -1.14 -15.67 1.38
CA GLU A 13 -2.00 -14.57 0.93
C GLU A 13 -1.51 -13.22 1.46
N SER A 14 -2.05 -12.13 0.88
CA SER A 14 -1.80 -10.78 1.38
C SER A 14 -2.73 -10.44 2.54
N HIS A 15 -2.20 -9.74 3.53
CA HIS A 15 -2.92 -9.26 4.72
C HIS A 15 -2.60 -7.81 5.01
N PHE A 16 -3.54 -7.10 5.63
CA PHE A 16 -3.35 -5.73 6.08
C PHE A 16 -2.94 -5.67 7.56
N GLN A 17 -2.05 -4.73 7.86
CA GLN A 17 -1.72 -4.31 9.22
C GLN A 17 -1.76 -2.78 9.26
N VAL A 18 -2.70 -2.22 10.03
CA VAL A 18 -2.67 -0.79 10.36
C VAL A 18 -1.54 -0.56 11.35
N VAL A 19 -0.71 0.45 11.10
CA VAL A 19 0.41 0.81 11.97
C VAL A 19 0.35 2.29 12.34
N THR A 20 0.87 2.63 13.52
CA THR A 20 1.04 4.03 13.91
C THR A 20 2.24 4.66 13.20
N PRO A 21 2.36 6.00 13.18
CA PRO A 21 3.56 6.67 12.69
C PRO A 21 4.84 6.24 13.43
N GLU A 22 4.76 5.97 14.73
CA GLU A 22 5.88 5.48 15.54
C GLU A 22 6.30 4.08 15.10
N GLU A 23 5.35 3.15 14.97
CA GLU A 23 5.61 1.80 14.46
C GLU A 23 6.14 1.83 13.03
N PHE A 24 5.60 2.72 12.19
CA PHE A 24 6.08 2.93 10.84
C PHE A 24 7.54 3.39 10.84
N ALA A 25 7.92 4.35 11.69
CA ALA A 25 9.28 4.86 11.77
C ALA A 25 10.31 3.76 12.13
N GLU A 26 9.93 2.75 12.92
CA GLU A 26 10.79 1.61 13.25
C GLU A 26 11.04 0.68 12.06
N VAL A 27 10.04 0.53 11.17
CA VAL A 27 10.10 -0.39 10.02
C VAL A 27 10.40 0.31 8.68
N ALA A 28 10.29 1.64 8.65
CA ALA A 28 10.53 2.52 7.50
C ALA A 28 12.02 2.61 7.22
N LYS A 29 12.54 1.59 6.52
CA LYS A 29 13.93 1.53 6.10
C LYS A 29 14.04 1.82 4.62
N ARG A 30 15.19 2.35 4.21
CA ARG A 30 15.57 2.48 2.79
C ARG A 30 15.47 1.11 2.13
N ARG A 31 14.59 0.97 1.12
CA ARG A 31 14.38 -0.32 0.41
C ARG A 31 15.41 -0.57 -0.69
N GLY A 32 16.15 0.46 -1.11
CA GLY A 32 17.21 0.35 -2.11
C GLY A 32 17.59 1.71 -2.70
N SER A 33 18.28 1.67 -3.83
CA SER A 33 18.49 2.78 -4.76
C SER A 33 17.52 2.68 -5.93
N GLY A 34 17.17 3.82 -6.54
CA GLY A 34 16.30 3.87 -7.71
C GLY A 34 15.49 5.17 -7.75
N ASP A 35 14.78 5.36 -8.85
CA ASP A 35 13.97 6.56 -9.08
C ASP A 35 12.70 6.56 -8.21
N ILE A 36 12.30 7.75 -7.79
CA ILE A 36 10.96 7.98 -7.22
C ILE A 36 10.00 8.17 -8.39
N GLN A 37 9.04 7.26 -8.53
CA GLN A 37 8.04 7.35 -9.57
C GLN A 37 6.88 8.23 -9.10
N LEU A 38 6.69 9.35 -9.79
CA LEU A 38 5.47 10.15 -9.71
C LEU A 38 4.59 9.82 -10.92
N ASN A 39 3.36 9.40 -10.69
CA ASN A 39 2.42 9.05 -11.75
C ASN A 39 1.01 9.47 -11.38
N GLU A 40 0.17 9.62 -12.40
CA GLU A 40 -1.26 9.88 -12.29
C GLU A 40 -2.01 8.74 -12.97
N ARG A 41 -3.13 8.31 -12.38
CA ARG A 41 -4.02 7.32 -12.98
C ARG A 41 -5.39 7.93 -13.22
N PRO A 42 -6.02 7.71 -14.39
CA PRO A 42 -7.38 8.14 -14.62
C PRO A 42 -8.33 7.41 -13.67
N SER A 43 -9.39 8.11 -13.26
CA SER A 43 -10.48 7.53 -12.48
C SER A 43 -11.72 7.36 -13.37
N PRO A 44 -12.39 6.19 -13.35
CA PRO A 44 -12.01 5.00 -12.60
C PRO A 44 -10.88 4.22 -13.27
N SER A 45 -10.04 3.56 -12.46
CA SER A 45 -9.15 2.51 -12.92
C SER A 45 -9.18 1.34 -11.94
N PHE A 46 -8.99 0.13 -12.48
CA PHE A 46 -9.04 -1.12 -11.72
C PHE A 46 -7.81 -1.97 -12.04
N SER A 47 -7.30 -2.65 -11.02
CA SER A 47 -6.24 -3.65 -11.14
C SER A 47 -6.70 -4.89 -10.39
N ASP A 48 -6.81 -6.01 -11.09
CA ASP A 48 -7.22 -7.29 -10.50
C ASP A 48 -6.17 -7.84 -9.53
N TYR A 49 -6.51 -8.87 -8.77
CA TYR A 49 -5.61 -9.51 -7.80
C TYR A 49 -4.28 -9.93 -8.42
N HIS A 50 -3.18 -9.53 -7.77
CA HIS A 50 -1.82 -9.84 -8.20
C HIS A 50 -0.85 -9.78 -7.03
N THR A 51 0.26 -10.51 -7.13
CA THR A 51 1.39 -10.32 -6.23
C THR A 51 2.03 -8.96 -6.50
N ALA A 52 2.19 -8.14 -5.45
CA ALA A 52 2.87 -6.87 -5.58
C ALA A 52 4.30 -7.09 -6.13
N PRO A 53 4.72 -6.39 -7.21
CA PRO A 53 5.95 -6.72 -7.94
C PRO A 53 7.23 -6.44 -7.16
N ARG A 54 7.14 -5.61 -6.11
CA ARG A 54 8.27 -5.24 -5.25
C ARG A 54 7.78 -4.69 -3.92
N ARG A 55 8.65 -4.75 -2.91
CA ARG A 55 8.47 -4.01 -1.65
C ARG A 55 8.68 -2.52 -1.90
N GLN A 56 7.68 -1.72 -1.59
CA GLN A 56 7.68 -0.29 -1.90
C GLN A 56 6.81 0.48 -0.92
N TYR A 57 6.98 1.80 -0.91
CA TYR A 57 6.04 2.73 -0.29
C TYR A 57 5.23 3.39 -1.39
N VAL A 58 3.94 3.58 -1.15
CA VAL A 58 3.02 4.30 -2.03
C VAL A 58 2.35 5.35 -1.16
N VAL A 59 2.31 6.59 -1.64
CA VAL A 59 1.57 7.68 -1.01
C VAL A 59 0.65 8.30 -2.06
N GLY A 60 -0.64 8.39 -1.75
CA GLY A 60 -1.59 9.11 -2.59
C GLY A 60 -1.38 10.61 -2.40
N LEU A 61 -1.21 11.38 -3.47
CA LEU A 61 -1.11 12.84 -3.40
C LEU A 61 -2.45 13.54 -3.66
N SER A 62 -3.39 12.85 -4.31
CA SER A 62 -4.76 13.31 -4.58
C SER A 62 -5.67 12.09 -4.84
N GLY A 63 -6.98 12.29 -4.75
CA GLY A 63 -7.98 11.25 -5.04
C GLY A 63 -8.20 10.25 -3.89
N LEU A 64 -8.81 9.11 -4.25
CA LEU A 64 -9.14 8.01 -3.35
C LEU A 64 -8.75 6.70 -4.02
N SER A 65 -8.06 5.81 -3.29
CA SER A 65 -7.76 4.45 -3.72
C SER A 65 -8.37 3.45 -2.75
N GLU A 66 -8.77 2.27 -3.24
CA GLU A 66 -9.18 1.13 -2.42
C GLU A 66 -8.25 -0.05 -2.70
N PHE A 67 -7.81 -0.73 -1.65
CA PHE A 67 -7.03 -1.96 -1.73
C PHE A 67 -7.82 -3.09 -1.07
N GLU A 68 -7.75 -4.29 -1.63
CA GLU A 68 -8.46 -5.48 -1.16
C GLU A 68 -7.48 -6.66 -1.03
N CYS A 69 -7.63 -7.44 0.04
CA CYS A 69 -6.91 -8.71 0.24
C CYS A 69 -7.85 -9.91 -0.02
N ALA A 70 -7.28 -11.11 -0.15
CA ALA A 70 -8.02 -12.31 -0.57
C ALA A 70 -9.17 -12.71 0.39
N ASP A 71 -9.12 -12.24 1.64
CA ASP A 71 -10.17 -12.43 2.65
C ASP A 71 -11.36 -11.45 2.49
N GLY A 72 -11.30 -10.55 1.51
CA GLY A 72 -12.28 -9.50 1.26
C GLY A 72 -12.12 -8.25 2.14
N THR A 73 -11.11 -8.20 3.00
CA THR A 73 -10.80 -7.00 3.78
C THR A 73 -10.39 -5.88 2.83
N LYS A 74 -10.95 -4.68 3.03
CA LYS A 74 -10.70 -3.49 2.19
C LYS A 74 -10.17 -2.33 3.00
N TYR A 75 -9.26 -1.56 2.43
CA TYR A 75 -8.80 -0.28 2.96
C TYR A 75 -8.90 0.82 1.91
N GLN A 76 -9.56 1.91 2.28
CA GLN A 76 -9.60 3.14 1.49
C GLN A 76 -8.54 4.12 1.97
N MET A 77 -7.78 4.66 1.02
CA MET A 77 -6.62 5.53 1.24
C MET A 77 -6.83 6.84 0.48
N GLY A 78 -6.86 7.96 1.21
CA GLY A 78 -6.96 9.30 0.64
C GLY A 78 -5.60 9.94 0.37
N ALA A 79 -5.64 11.24 0.06
CA ALA A 79 -4.42 12.03 -0.10
C ALA A 79 -3.68 12.16 1.25
N GLY A 80 -2.39 11.79 1.27
CA GLY A 80 -1.52 11.87 2.44
C GLY A 80 -1.75 10.78 3.48
N ASP A 81 -2.59 9.77 3.18
CA ASP A 81 -2.64 8.52 3.94
C ASP A 81 -1.50 7.58 3.53
#